data_AF-A0A259TYF8-F1
#
_entry.id   AF-A0A259TYF8-F1
#
_cell.length_a   1.000
_cell.length_b   1.000
_cell.length_c   1.000
_cell.angle_alpha   90.00
_cell.angle_beta   90.00
_cell.angle_gamma   90.00
#
_symmetry.space_group_name_H-M   'P 1'
#
loop_
_entity.id
_entity.type
_entity.pdbx_description
1 polymer ?
#
loop_
_entity_poly.entity_id
_entity_poly.type
_entity_poly.pdbx_seq_one_letter_code
_entity_poly.pdbx_strand_id
1 'polypeptide(L)'
;MNFLSNPIVARLLWLLPLLLVAIAILLTVSGFEQRETAEYGERVVAEVLDVEVRERSEITHGMVKLRYTPPETAAPVERYIELPLAFMKEIQGDFESDSTLALPIRVQAGSDQIILDAFSRVQWVMTFSFAAMSAFGAICLAWLVGGWNRFLAREGDPANREVTEADMVPPLAPEA
;
A
#
# COMPACT_ATOMS: atom_id res chain seq x y z
N MET A 1 22.23 -23.74 15.73
CA MET A 1 22.20 -22.75 14.62
C MET A 1 20.86 -22.05 14.66
N ASN A 2 20.82 -20.78 15.04
CA ASN A 2 19.58 -19.99 15.05
C ASN A 2 19.25 -19.55 13.61
N PHE A 3 17.96 -19.56 13.23
CA PHE A 3 17.51 -19.27 11.86
C PHE A 3 17.98 -17.89 11.38
N LEU A 4 17.99 -16.89 12.27
CA LEU A 4 18.35 -15.50 11.98
C LEU A 4 19.85 -15.23 11.80
N SER A 5 20.70 -16.21 12.14
CA SER A 5 22.16 -16.10 12.12
C SER A 5 22.79 -16.77 10.90
N ASN A 6 21.96 -17.45 10.08
CA ASN A 6 22.40 -18.03 8.83
C ASN A 6 22.74 -16.90 7.84
N PRO A 7 23.96 -16.88 7.24
CA PRO A 7 24.37 -15.82 6.31
C PRO A 7 23.44 -15.69 5.09
N ILE A 8 22.72 -16.76 4.72
CA ILE A 8 21.70 -16.73 3.67
C ILE A 8 20.47 -15.96 4.16
N VAL A 9 20.00 -16.22 5.37
CA VAL A 9 18.84 -15.53 5.96
C VAL A 9 19.15 -14.05 6.19
N ALA A 10 20.35 -13.72 6.67
CA ALA A 10 20.84 -12.35 6.81
C ALA A 10 20.91 -11.57 5.48
N ARG A 11 21.13 -12.28 4.36
CA ARG A 11 21.06 -11.70 3.00
C ARG A 11 19.63 -11.59 2.48
N LEU A 12 18.79 -12.59 2.74
CA LEU A 12 17.37 -12.57 2.35
C LEU A 12 16.59 -11.47 3.06
N LEU A 13 16.98 -11.07 4.28
CA LEU A 13 16.37 -9.95 5.00
C LEU A 13 16.46 -8.61 4.25
N TRP A 14 17.42 -8.45 3.31
CA TRP A 14 17.49 -7.26 2.45
C TRP A 14 16.38 -7.20 1.39
N LEU A 15 15.68 -8.30 1.12
CA LEU A 15 14.56 -8.30 0.19
C LEU A 15 13.39 -7.46 0.69
N LEU A 16 13.19 -7.37 2.02
CA LEU A 16 12.12 -6.57 2.62
C LEU A 16 12.24 -5.06 2.35
N PRO A 17 13.36 -4.38 2.70
CA PRO A 17 13.52 -2.97 2.38
C PRO A 17 13.53 -2.73 0.86
N LEU A 18 14.09 -3.65 0.06
CA LEU A 18 14.06 -3.55 -1.39
C LEU A 18 12.62 -3.59 -1.96
N LEU A 19 11.78 -4.50 -1.44
CA LEU A 19 10.37 -4.59 -1.80
C LEU A 19 9.62 -3.29 -1.45
N LEU A 20 9.87 -2.71 -0.28
CA LEU A 20 9.26 -1.44 0.11
C LEU A 20 9.71 -0.26 -0.76
N VAL A 21 10.96 -0.25 -1.24
CA VAL A 21 11.41 0.72 -2.24
C VAL A 21 10.65 0.53 -3.55
N ALA A 22 10.49 -0.71 -4.02
CA ALA A 22 9.74 -0.99 -5.25
C ALA A 22 8.27 -0.53 -5.13
N ILE A 23 7.62 -0.81 -4.00
CA ILE A 23 6.25 -0.34 -3.70
C ILE A 23 6.22 1.20 -3.68
N ALA A 24 7.17 1.85 -3.04
CA ALA A 24 7.23 3.32 -2.98
C ALA A 24 7.36 3.94 -4.39
N ILE A 25 8.18 3.35 -5.27
CA ILE A 25 8.33 3.80 -6.65
C ILE A 25 7.02 3.64 -7.42
N LEU A 26 6.40 2.45 -7.35
CA LEU A 26 5.13 2.17 -8.03
C LEU A 26 4.02 3.13 -7.59
N LEU A 27 3.85 3.31 -6.27
CA LEU A 27 2.86 4.24 -5.73
C LEU A 27 3.15 5.69 -6.11
N THR A 28 4.42 6.09 -6.18
CA THR A 28 4.80 7.44 -6.62
C THR A 28 4.39 7.67 -8.08
N VAL A 29 4.65 6.69 -8.97
CA VAL A 29 4.23 6.76 -10.38
C VAL A 29 2.71 6.84 -10.50
N SER A 30 1.97 5.95 -9.84
CA SER A 30 0.50 6.01 -9.81
C SER A 30 -0.01 7.32 -9.24
N GLY A 31 0.64 7.87 -8.21
CA GLY A 31 0.27 9.16 -7.62
C GLY A 31 0.44 10.32 -8.61
N PHE A 32 1.48 10.29 -9.45
CA PHE A 32 1.65 11.26 -10.53
C PHE A 32 0.57 11.11 -11.61
N GLU A 33 0.29 9.90 -12.07
CA GLU A 33 -0.79 9.65 -13.04
C GLU A 33 -2.15 10.12 -12.50
N GLN A 34 -2.47 9.80 -11.24
CA GLN A 34 -3.70 10.23 -10.60
C GLN A 34 -3.78 11.75 -10.46
N ARG A 35 -2.66 12.41 -10.12
CA ARG A 35 -2.60 13.88 -10.04
C ARG A 35 -2.78 14.52 -11.40
N GLU A 36 -2.14 13.97 -12.44
CA GLU A 36 -2.27 14.45 -13.81
C GLU A 36 -3.70 14.30 -14.32
N THR A 37 -4.32 13.13 -14.11
CA THR A 37 -5.73 12.90 -14.45
C THR A 37 -6.66 13.81 -13.63
N ALA A 38 -6.33 14.12 -12.37
CA ALA A 38 -7.10 15.04 -11.55
C ALA A 38 -7.01 16.50 -12.02
N GLU A 39 -5.84 16.95 -12.46
CA GLU A 39 -5.59 18.35 -12.87
C GLU A 39 -5.98 18.60 -14.33
N TYR A 40 -5.62 17.69 -15.24
CA TYR A 40 -5.74 17.85 -16.69
C TYR A 40 -6.75 16.90 -17.35
N GLY A 41 -7.27 15.91 -16.61
CA GLY A 41 -8.27 14.98 -17.13
C GLY A 41 -9.57 15.68 -17.48
N GLU A 42 -10.21 15.19 -18.54
CA GLU A 42 -11.49 15.70 -19.02
C GLU A 42 -12.61 15.25 -18.07
N ARG A 43 -13.52 16.18 -17.78
CA ARG A 43 -14.69 15.90 -16.95
C ARG A 43 -15.74 15.18 -17.78
N VAL A 44 -16.05 13.96 -17.38
CA VAL A 44 -17.08 13.13 -18.00
C VAL A 44 -18.10 12.76 -16.93
N VAL A 45 -19.37 12.72 -17.32
CA VAL A 45 -20.43 12.22 -16.46
C VAL A 45 -20.54 10.71 -16.69
N ALA A 46 -20.31 9.93 -15.64
CA ALA A 46 -20.43 8.48 -15.65
C ALA A 46 -21.76 8.04 -15.07
N GLU A 47 -22.46 7.16 -15.77
CA GLU A 47 -23.69 6.55 -15.28
C GLU A 47 -23.35 5.32 -14.43
N VAL A 48 -23.97 5.22 -13.25
CA VAL A 48 -23.83 4.06 -12.38
C VAL A 48 -24.76 2.95 -12.88
N LEU A 49 -24.20 1.80 -13.23
CA LEU A 49 -24.98 0.65 -13.71
C LEU A 49 -25.24 -0.39 -12.63
N ASP A 50 -24.27 -0.57 -11.73
CA ASP A 50 -24.31 -1.59 -10.69
C ASP A 50 -23.43 -1.19 -9.51
N VAL A 51 -23.85 -1.58 -8.31
CA VAL A 51 -23.19 -1.26 -7.04
C VAL A 51 -23.13 -2.54 -6.22
N GLU A 52 -21.95 -3.15 -6.11
CA GLU A 52 -21.74 -4.32 -5.28
C GLU A 52 -21.05 -3.88 -3.98
N VAL A 53 -21.81 -3.87 -2.88
CA VAL A 53 -21.25 -3.66 -1.53
C VAL A 53 -21.25 -4.98 -0.79
N ARG A 54 -20.06 -5.43 -0.37
CA ARG A 54 -19.90 -6.64 0.43
C ARG A 54 -19.32 -6.28 1.78
N GLU A 55 -20.19 -6.18 2.78
CA GLU A 55 -19.80 -6.07 4.18
C GLU A 55 -19.74 -7.48 4.79
N ARG A 56 -18.54 -8.05 4.84
CA ARG A 56 -18.25 -9.16 5.76
C ARG A 56 -17.36 -8.65 6.88
N SER A 57 -17.47 -9.26 8.05
CA SER A 57 -16.70 -8.91 9.26
C SER A 57 -15.17 -8.87 9.08
N GLU A 58 -14.64 -9.41 7.99
CA GLU A 58 -13.20 -9.55 7.73
C GLU A 58 -12.72 -8.85 6.46
N ILE A 59 -13.62 -8.55 5.50
CA ILE A 59 -13.27 -7.91 4.23
C ILE A 59 -14.43 -7.01 3.83
N THR A 60 -14.14 -5.71 3.73
CA THR A 60 -15.11 -4.72 3.29
C THR A 60 -14.68 -4.19 1.93
N HIS A 61 -15.34 -4.66 0.87
CA HIS A 61 -15.12 -4.21 -0.50
C HIS A 61 -16.39 -3.59 -1.06
N GLY A 62 -16.22 -2.55 -1.88
CA GLY A 62 -17.28 -2.06 -2.71
C GLY A 62 -16.79 -1.79 -4.14
N MET A 63 -17.52 -2.35 -5.08
CA MET A 63 -17.30 -2.19 -6.51
C MET A 63 -18.45 -1.39 -7.08
N VAL A 64 -18.14 -0.42 -7.95
CA VAL A 64 -19.15 0.25 -8.77
C VAL A 64 -18.85 -0.02 -10.22
N LYS A 65 -19.88 -0.42 -10.97
CA LYS A 65 -19.82 -0.50 -12.42
C LYS A 65 -20.26 0.83 -13.00
N LEU A 66 -19.33 1.53 -13.64
CA LEU A 66 -19.58 2.81 -14.31
C LEU A 66 -19.61 2.64 -15.82
N ARG A 67 -20.53 3.34 -16.48
CA ARG A 67 -20.57 3.54 -17.92
C ARG A 67 -20.26 4.99 -18.25
N TYR A 68 -19.24 5.23 -19.06
CA TYR A 68 -18.87 6.57 -19.51
C TYR A 68 -18.31 6.54 -20.92
N THR A 69 -18.33 7.68 -21.61
CA THR A 69 -17.75 7.81 -22.95
C THR A 69 -16.41 8.53 -22.81
N PRO A 70 -15.27 7.86 -23.04
CA PRO A 70 -13.96 8.51 -23.00
C PRO A 70 -13.87 9.61 -24.07
N PRO A 71 -13.12 10.70 -23.81
CA PRO A 71 -13.07 11.85 -24.71
C PRO A 71 -12.49 11.57 -26.11
N GLU A 72 -11.78 10.44 -26.28
CA GLU A 72 -11.22 10.03 -27.58
C GLU A 72 -12.02 8.91 -28.27
N THR A 73 -13.03 8.35 -27.60
CA THR A 73 -13.75 7.17 -28.10
C THR A 73 -15.23 7.51 -28.24
N ALA A 74 -15.78 7.35 -29.45
CA ALA A 74 -17.20 7.60 -29.69
C ALA A 74 -18.13 6.55 -29.02
N ALA A 75 -17.57 5.45 -28.52
CA ALA A 75 -18.32 4.36 -27.89
C ALA A 75 -18.24 4.43 -26.36
N PRO A 76 -19.35 4.22 -25.65
CA PRO A 76 -19.35 4.11 -24.19
C PRO A 76 -18.59 2.85 -23.76
N VAL A 77 -17.86 2.98 -22.66
CA VAL A 77 -17.10 1.90 -22.02
C VAL A 77 -17.68 1.64 -20.64
N GLU A 78 -17.77 0.37 -20.27
CA GLU A 78 -18.16 -0.07 -18.94
C GLU A 78 -16.93 -0.54 -18.17
N ARG A 79 -16.74 -0.01 -16.95
CA ARG A 79 -15.63 -0.42 -16.08
C ARG A 79 -16.08 -0.61 -14.65
N TYR A 80 -15.51 -1.62 -14.01
CA TYR A 80 -15.61 -1.82 -12.57
C TYR A 80 -14.50 -1.03 -11.88
N ILE A 81 -14.86 -0.32 -10.83
CA ILE A 81 -13.94 0.51 -10.05
C ILE A 81 -14.14 0.19 -8.58
N GLU A 82 -13.02 -0.04 -7.89
CA GLU A 82 -13.01 -0.17 -6.44
C GLU A 82 -13.06 1.22 -5.81
N LEU A 83 -14.04 1.44 -4.95
CA LEU A 83 -14.16 2.67 -4.17
C LEU A 83 -14.12 2.36 -2.67
N PRO A 84 -13.48 3.22 -1.87
CA PRO A 84 -13.54 3.10 -0.41
C PRO A 84 -14.99 3.05 0.10
N LEU A 85 -15.22 2.22 1.13
CA LEU A 85 -16.56 1.95 1.66
C LEU A 85 -17.36 3.21 2.01
N ALA A 86 -16.69 4.25 2.50
CA ALA A 86 -17.34 5.52 2.82
C ALA A 86 -18.13 6.08 1.63
N PHE A 87 -17.59 5.98 0.41
CA PHE A 87 -18.26 6.41 -0.82
C PHE A 87 -19.33 5.43 -1.27
N MET A 88 -19.10 4.14 -1.03
CA MET A 88 -20.03 3.09 -1.43
C MET A 88 -21.37 3.20 -0.72
N LYS A 89 -21.38 3.60 0.56
CA LYS A 89 -22.63 3.82 1.30
C LYS A 89 -23.42 5.02 0.78
N GLU A 90 -22.72 6.08 0.39
CA GLU A 90 -23.32 7.26 -0.21
C GLU A 90 -23.90 6.93 -1.60
N ILE A 91 -23.08 6.33 -2.47
CA ILE A 91 -23.49 5.91 -3.82
C ILE A 91 -24.61 4.88 -3.78
N GLN A 92 -24.56 3.90 -2.86
CA GLN A 92 -25.62 2.90 -2.70
C GLN A 92 -26.94 3.55 -2.27
N GLY A 93 -26.91 4.44 -1.28
CA GLY A 93 -28.10 5.14 -0.81
C GLY A 93 -28.74 5.98 -1.92
N ASP A 94 -27.91 6.69 -2.69
CA ASP A 94 -28.38 7.52 -3.81
C ASP A 94 -28.92 6.64 -4.95
N PHE A 95 -28.25 5.54 -5.30
CA PHE A 95 -28.65 4.61 -6.37
C PHE A 95 -29.95 3.84 -6.04
N GLU A 96 -30.17 3.46 -4.78
CA GLU A 96 -31.43 2.86 -4.34
C GLU A 96 -32.60 3.85 -4.45
N SER A 97 -32.33 5.15 -4.32
CA SER A 97 -33.34 6.21 -4.45
C SER A 97 -33.57 6.68 -5.89
N ASP A 98 -32.53 6.66 -6.71
CA ASP A 98 -32.53 7.09 -8.11
C ASP A 98 -31.69 6.12 -8.96
N SER A 99 -32.38 5.31 -9.76
CA SER A 99 -31.77 4.34 -10.67
C SER A 99 -30.96 4.98 -11.82
N THR A 100 -30.90 6.31 -11.91
CA THR A 100 -30.16 7.07 -12.93
C THR A 100 -29.03 7.92 -12.36
N LEU A 101 -28.44 7.47 -11.25
CA LEU A 101 -27.32 8.17 -10.61
C LEU A 101 -26.14 8.39 -11.58
N ALA A 102 -25.77 9.66 -11.73
CA ALA A 102 -24.69 10.09 -12.60
C ALA A 102 -23.58 10.75 -11.77
N LEU A 103 -22.36 10.21 -11.86
CA LEU A 103 -21.20 10.66 -11.09
C LEU A 103 -20.23 11.46 -11.98
N PRO A 104 -19.85 12.69 -11.59
CA PRO A 104 -18.82 13.43 -12.31
C PRO A 104 -17.45 12.79 -12.03
N ILE A 105 -16.83 12.27 -13.08
CA ILE A 105 -15.49 11.69 -13.05
C ILE A 105 -14.54 12.48 -13.94
N ARG A 106 -13.24 12.30 -13.70
CA ARG A 106 -12.16 12.75 -14.58
C ARG A 106 -11.44 11.55 -15.13
N VAL A 107 -11.23 11.59 -16.45
CA VAL A 107 -10.54 10.56 -17.20
C VAL A 107 -9.54 11.21 -18.14
N GLN A 108 -8.43 10.53 -18.37
CA GLN A 108 -7.39 10.99 -19.27
C GLN A 108 -7.14 9.93 -20.34
N ALA A 109 -6.98 10.36 -21.58
CA ALA A 109 -6.64 9.47 -22.68
C ALA A 109 -5.35 8.69 -22.40
N GLY A 110 -5.37 7.38 -22.63
CA GLY A 110 -4.21 6.50 -22.37
C GLY A 110 -3.94 6.17 -20.90
N SER A 111 -4.74 6.69 -19.96
CA SER A 111 -4.69 6.36 -18.54
C SER A 111 -5.86 5.47 -18.16
N ASP A 112 -5.58 4.42 -17.37
CA ASP A 112 -6.63 3.58 -16.78
C ASP A 112 -7.15 4.14 -15.44
N GLN A 113 -6.62 5.27 -14.98
CA GLN A 113 -7.03 5.91 -13.73
C GLN A 113 -8.37 6.63 -13.91
N ILE A 114 -9.31 6.38 -12.99
CA ILE A 114 -10.59 7.07 -12.92
C ILE A 114 -10.64 7.85 -11.62
N ILE A 115 -10.78 9.17 -11.73
CA ILE A 115 -10.74 10.08 -10.60
C ILE A 115 -12.15 10.63 -10.35
N LEU A 116 -12.65 10.54 -9.12
CA LEU A 116 -13.91 11.16 -8.74
C LEU A 116 -13.69 12.67 -8.57
N ASP A 117 -14.46 13.54 -9.24
CA ASP A 117 -14.20 14.99 -9.24
C ASP A 117 -14.26 15.57 -7.80
N ALA A 118 -15.23 15.12 -7.00
CA ALA A 118 -15.44 15.52 -5.61
C ALA A 118 -14.24 15.20 -4.69
N PHE A 119 -13.46 14.16 -5.01
CA PHE A 119 -12.36 13.67 -4.17
C PHE A 119 -11.03 13.60 -4.90
N SER A 120 -10.92 14.33 -6.01
CA SER A 120 -9.77 14.34 -6.90
C SER A 120 -8.45 14.57 -6.15
N ARG A 121 -8.43 15.52 -5.21
CA ARG A 121 -7.26 15.78 -4.35
C ARG A 121 -6.95 14.64 -3.39
N VAL A 122 -7.97 14.06 -2.77
CA VAL A 122 -7.79 13.06 -1.71
C VAL A 122 -7.14 11.79 -2.26
N GLN A 123 -7.55 11.34 -3.45
CA GLN A 123 -7.03 10.12 -4.08
C GLN A 123 -5.50 10.18 -4.27
N TRP A 124 -4.98 11.20 -4.97
CA TRP A 124 -3.53 11.26 -5.22
C TRP A 124 -2.73 11.58 -3.96
N VAL A 125 -3.25 12.41 -3.03
CA VAL A 125 -2.58 12.71 -1.75
C VAL A 125 -2.43 11.45 -0.89
N MET A 126 -3.47 10.61 -0.83
CA MET A 126 -3.40 9.33 -0.11
C MET A 126 -2.37 8.39 -0.73
N THR A 127 -2.34 8.28 -2.06
CA THR A 127 -1.36 7.47 -2.78
C THR A 127 0.08 7.91 -2.48
N PHE A 128 0.38 9.21 -2.51
CA PHE A 128 1.71 9.72 -2.10
C PHE A 128 1.99 9.51 -0.61
N SER A 129 0.98 9.56 0.25
CA SER A 129 1.15 9.29 1.68
C SER A 129 1.57 7.84 1.92
N PHE A 130 0.97 6.89 1.19
CA PHE A 130 1.39 5.49 1.21
C PHE A 130 2.77 5.28 0.61
N ALA A 131 3.11 5.99 -0.47
CA ALA A 131 4.46 5.97 -1.04
C ALA A 131 5.51 6.46 -0.02
N ALA A 132 5.23 7.56 0.68
CA ALA A 132 6.09 8.13 1.70
C ALA A 132 6.24 7.19 2.91
N MET A 133 5.15 6.59 3.38
CA MET A 133 5.17 5.61 4.46
C MET A 133 5.99 4.37 4.09
N SER A 134 5.85 3.87 2.85
CA SER A 134 6.65 2.75 2.33
C SER A 134 8.13 3.11 2.25
N ALA A 135 8.48 4.31 1.76
CA ALA A 135 9.86 4.78 1.69
C ALA A 135 10.48 4.93 3.09
N PHE A 136 9.74 5.49 4.05
CA PHE A 136 10.18 5.57 5.44
C PHE A 136 10.40 4.18 6.05
N GLY A 137 9.46 3.25 5.84
CA GLY A 137 9.59 1.86 6.26
C GLY A 137 10.83 1.18 5.66
N ALA A 138 11.12 1.44 4.38
CA ALA A 138 12.32 0.91 3.71
C ALA A 138 13.60 1.40 4.37
N ILE A 139 13.70 2.70 4.71
CA ILE A 139 14.86 3.28 5.38
C ILE A 139 15.05 2.66 6.75
N CYS A 140 14.00 2.60 7.56
CA CYS A 140 14.03 2.03 8.91
C CYS A 140 14.46 0.56 8.89
N LEU A 141 13.88 -0.25 7.99
CA LEU A 141 14.25 -1.65 7.84
C LEU A 141 15.67 -1.83 7.31
N ALA A 142 16.10 -1.04 6.33
CA ALA A 142 17.48 -1.08 5.84
C ALA A 142 18.49 -0.76 6.95
N TRP A 143 18.15 0.19 7.83
CA TRP A 143 19.00 0.54 8.97
C TRP A 143 19.06 -0.59 10.01
N LEU A 144 17.92 -1.22 10.32
CA LEU A 144 17.85 -2.37 11.22
C LEU A 144 18.61 -3.58 10.68
N VAL A 145 18.38 -3.95 9.41
CA VAL A 145 19.05 -5.09 8.75
C VAL A 145 20.55 -4.80 8.60
N GLY A 146 20.93 -3.57 8.24
CA GLY A 146 22.33 -3.15 8.17
C GLY A 146 23.03 -3.21 9.53
N GLY A 147 22.36 -2.74 10.58
CA GLY A 147 22.83 -2.82 11.96
C GLY A 147 23.00 -4.26 12.43
N TRP A 148 22.02 -5.12 12.16
CA TRP A 148 22.07 -6.55 12.48
C TRP A 148 23.21 -7.27 11.74
N ASN A 149 23.36 -7.05 10.44
CA ASN A 149 24.45 -7.66 9.66
C ASN A 149 25.83 -7.17 10.14
N ARG A 150 25.95 -5.89 10.52
CA ARG A 150 27.19 -5.33 11.08
C ARG A 150 27.48 -5.89 12.47
N PHE A 151 26.47 -6.12 13.30
CA PHE A 151 26.58 -6.75 14.61
C PHE A 151 27.06 -8.21 14.47
N LEU A 152 26.39 -9.01 13.64
CA LEU A 152 26.78 -10.40 13.37
C LEU A 152 28.21 -10.51 12.83
N ALA A 153 28.62 -9.57 11.97
CA ALA A 153 29.98 -9.53 11.43
C ALA A 153 31.06 -9.18 12.48
N ARG A 154 30.69 -8.49 13.57
CA ARG A 154 31.61 -8.03 14.61
C ARG A 154 31.67 -8.95 15.82
N GLU A 155 30.53 -9.37 16.32
CA GLU A 155 30.40 -10.06 17.61
C GLU A 155 30.11 -11.56 17.45
N GLY A 156 29.90 -12.02 16.21
CA GLY A 156 29.45 -13.38 15.92
C GLY A 156 28.00 -13.60 16.31
N ASP A 157 27.52 -14.82 16.10
CA ASP A 157 26.16 -15.20 16.50
C ASP A 157 26.08 -15.30 18.03
N PRO A 158 25.27 -14.48 18.72
CA PRO A 158 25.11 -14.58 20.17
C PRO A 158 24.57 -15.94 20.62
N ALA A 159 23.88 -16.69 19.73
CA ALA A 159 23.41 -18.04 20.00
C ALA A 159 24.53 -19.11 19.97
N ASN A 160 25.71 -18.76 19.46
CA ASN A 160 26.91 -19.62 19.48
C ASN A 160 27.87 -19.26 20.63
N ARG A 161 27.50 -18.34 21.54
CA ARG A 161 28.28 -18.15 22.76
C ARG A 161 28.15 -19.42 23.60
N GLU A 162 29.20 -20.22 23.61
CA GLU A 162 29.34 -21.33 24.56
C GLU A 162 29.34 -20.75 25.96
N VAL A 163 28.29 -21.04 26.74
CA VAL A 163 28.27 -20.75 28.18
C VAL A 163 29.44 -21.53 28.77
N THR A 164 30.53 -20.82 29.07
CA THR A 164 31.73 -21.46 29.62
C THR A 164 31.42 -21.79 31.08
N GLU A 165 31.85 -22.95 31.55
CA GLU A 165 31.59 -23.49 32.90
C GLU A 165 31.91 -22.49 34.04
N ALA A 166 32.80 -21.51 33.78
CA ALA A 166 33.12 -20.39 34.65
C ALA A 166 31.95 -19.43 34.95
N ASP A 167 30.95 -19.29 34.07
CA ASP A 167 29.76 -18.45 34.30
C ASP A 167 28.71 -19.16 35.18
N MET A 168 28.84 -20.47 35.40
CA MET A 168 27.95 -21.25 36.26
C MET A 168 28.42 -21.38 37.72
N VAL A 169 29.65 -20.94 38.03
CA VAL A 169 30.17 -20.94 39.40
C VAL A 169 29.88 -19.58 40.02
N PRO A 170 28.93 -19.46 40.98
CA PRO A 170 28.71 -18.21 41.69
C PRO A 170 30.00 -17.80 42.43
N PRO A 171 30.30 -16.48 42.53
CA PRO A 171 31.52 -16.03 43.19
C PRO A 171 31.56 -16.57 44.61
N LEU A 172 32.65 -17.26 44.97
CA LEU A 172 32.86 -17.73 46.33
C LEU A 172 32.75 -16.52 47.26
N ALA A 173 31.82 -16.62 48.23
CA ALA A 173 31.63 -15.58 49.22
C ALA A 173 32.98 -15.30 49.90
N PRO A 174 33.33 -14.01 50.13
CA PRO A 174 34.58 -13.70 50.81
C PRO A 174 34.57 -14.38 52.18
N GLU A 175 35.58 -15.20 52.45
CA GLU A 175 35.78 -15.81 53.76
C GLU A 175 35.85 -14.69 54.81
N ALA A 176 35.04 -14.85 55.87
CA ALA A 176 34.84 -13.90 56.96
C ALA A 176 36.02 -13.88 57.94
#